data_AF-A0A7Y6IUS7-F1
#
_entry.id   AF-A0A7Y6IUS7-F1
#
_cell.length_a   1.000
_cell.length_b   1.000
_cell.length_c   1.000
_cell.angle_alpha   90.00
_cell.angle_beta   90.00
_cell.angle_gamma   90.00
#
_symmetry.space_group_name_H-M   'P 1'
#
loop_
_entity.id
_entity.type
_entity.pdbx_description
1 polymer ?
#
loop_
_entity_poly.entity_id
_entity_poly.type
_entity_poly.pdbx_seq_one_letter_code
_entity_poly.pdbx_strand_id
1 'polypeptide(L)' 'MYPQGTKGLSRIKSRIRELIAWADREICMEPDEFAYRRGWTVNRAGFGCRVYRDPRFDQLTLPAKVAEEVS' A
#
# COMPACT_ATOMS: atom_id res chain seq x y z
N MET A 1 -25.61 -33.82 11.38
CA MET A 1 -26.45 -32.79 10.73
C MET A 1 -25.58 -31.55 10.53
N TYR A 2 -25.02 -31.35 9.33
CA TYR A 2 -24.11 -30.22 9.05
C TYR A 2 -24.91 -28.91 8.91
N PRO A 3 -24.42 -27.77 9.42
CA PRO A 3 -25.19 -26.55 9.50
C PRO A 3 -25.27 -25.90 8.11
N GLN A 4 -26.44 -25.97 7.48
CA GLN A 4 -26.69 -25.28 6.20
C GLN A 4 -26.72 -23.74 6.34
N GLY A 5 -26.75 -23.22 7.57
CA GLY A 5 -26.77 -21.78 7.87
C GLY A 5 -25.41 -21.05 7.77
N THR A 6 -24.28 -21.77 7.73
CA THR A 6 -22.93 -21.13 7.72
C THR A 6 -22.54 -20.59 6.34
N LYS A 7 -23.04 -21.20 5.26
CA LYS A 7 -22.67 -20.83 3.88
C LYS A 7 -23.19 -19.44 3.47
N GLY A 8 -24.39 -19.07 3.92
CA GLY A 8 -24.96 -17.73 3.65
C GLY A 8 -24.19 -16.61 4.35
N LEU A 9 -23.86 -16.82 5.63
CA LEU A 9 -23.06 -15.87 6.42
C LEU A 9 -21.65 -15.68 5.83
N SER A 10 -21.00 -16.75 5.38
CA SER A 10 -19.70 -16.67 4.71
C SER A 10 -19.75 -15.86 3.42
N ARG A 11 -20.80 -16.03 2.60
CA ARG A 11 -20.99 -15.24 1.37
C ARG A 11 -21.19 -13.75 1.66
N ILE A 12 -22.00 -13.41 2.66
CA ILE A 12 -22.21 -12.02 3.07
C ILE A 12 -20.90 -11.38 3.55
N LYS A 13 -20.14 -12.09 4.40
CA LYS A 13 -18.83 -11.62 4.86
C LYS A 13 -17.84 -11.40 3.71
N SER A 14 -17.84 -12.28 2.69
CA SER A 14 -17.01 -12.10 1.49
C SER A 14 -17.37 -10.80 0.75
N ARG A 15 -18.66 -10.60 0.49
CA ARG A 15 -19.14 -9.39 -0.20
C ARG A 15 -18.80 -8.11 0.55
N ILE A 16 -18.93 -8.10 1.88
CA ILE A 16 -18.54 -6.95 2.70
C ILE A 16 -17.03 -6.67 2.56
N ARG A 17 -16.19 -7.72 2.60
CA ARG A 17 -14.73 -7.56 2.43
C ARG A 17 -14.36 -7.03 1.06
N GLU A 18 -15.02 -7.51 0.00
CA GLU A 18 -14.83 -7.03 -1.36
C GLU A 18 -15.22 -5.55 -1.50
N LEU A 19 -16.35 -5.14 -0.93
CA LEU A 19 -16.79 -3.75 -0.91
C LEU A 19 -15.79 -2.85 -0.17
N ILE A 20 -15.30 -3.29 0.99
CA ILE A 20 -14.27 -2.55 1.76
C ILE A 20 -12.98 -2.43 0.93
N ALA A 21 -12.55 -3.50 0.26
CA ALA A 21 -11.35 -3.47 -0.57
C ALA A 21 -11.51 -2.55 -1.78
N TRP A 22 -12.69 -2.51 -2.39
CA TRP A 22 -12.99 -1.61 -3.49
C TRP A 22 -13.01 -0.14 -3.03
N ALA A 23 -13.72 0.15 -1.93
CA ALA A 23 -13.75 1.49 -1.36
C ALA A 23 -12.34 1.98 -0.95
N ASP A 24 -11.54 1.11 -0.32
CA ASP A 24 -10.15 1.41 0.05
C ASP A 24 -9.28 1.75 -1.16
N ARG A 25 -9.50 1.08 -2.29
CA ARG A 25 -8.77 1.36 -3.53
C ARG A 25 -9.23 2.67 -4.15
N GLU A 26 -10.53 2.91 -4.20
CA GLU A 26 -11.13 4.10 -4.82
C GLU A 26 -10.62 5.39 -4.16
N ILE A 27 -10.63 5.44 -2.82
CA ILE A 27 -10.19 6.63 -2.07
C ILE A 27 -8.68 6.91 -2.18
N CYS A 28 -7.87 5.90 -2.51
CA CYS A 28 -6.42 6.02 -2.64
C CYS A 28 -5.96 6.09 -4.11
N MET A 29 -6.87 6.04 -5.08
CA MET A 29 -6.53 5.86 -6.50
C MET A 29 -5.60 6.96 -7.02
N GLU A 30 -5.96 8.23 -6.84
CA GLU A 30 -5.18 9.35 -7.38
C GLU A 30 -3.77 9.47 -6.76
N PRO A 31 -3.60 9.40 -5.43
CA PRO A 31 -2.27 9.33 -4.81
C PRO A 31 -1.44 8.10 -5.25
N ASP A 32 -2.07 6.93 -5.36
CA ASP A 32 -1.40 5.70 -5.79
C ASP A 32 -0.92 5.82 -7.25
N GLU A 33 -1.73 6.41 -8.14
CA GLU A 33 -1.33 6.71 -9.53
C GLU A 33 -0.20 7.72 -9.61
N PHE A 34 -0.23 8.76 -8.78
CA PHE A 34 0.88 9.72 -8.69
C PHE A 34 2.17 9.02 -8.26
N ALA A 35 2.11 8.21 -7.20
CA ALA A 35 3.25 7.46 -6.69
C ALA A 35 3.81 6.50 -7.76
N TYR A 36 2.93 5.77 -8.45
CA TYR A 36 3.31 4.88 -9.55
C TYR A 36 4.04 5.64 -10.68
N ARG A 37 3.50 6.78 -11.13
CA ARG A 37 4.14 7.62 -12.15
C ARG A 37 5.49 8.17 -11.72
N ARG A 38 5.70 8.36 -10.42
CA ARG A 38 6.98 8.81 -9.84
C ARG A 38 7.96 7.67 -9.55
N GLY A 39 7.59 6.41 -9.77
CA GLY A 39 8.41 5.26 -9.42
C GLY A 39 8.55 5.06 -7.91
N TRP A 40 7.58 5.55 -7.12
CA TRP A 40 7.54 5.37 -5.67
C TRP A 40 7.00 3.99 -5.30
N THR A 41 7.41 3.50 -4.14
CA THR A 41 6.81 2.28 -3.55
C THR A 41 5.63 2.67 -2.69
N VAL A 42 4.51 1.96 -2.83
CA VAL A 42 3.28 2.18 -2.04
C VAL A 42 3.02 0.97 -1.16
N ASN A 43 2.94 1.17 0.15
CA ASN A 43 2.57 0.13 1.11
C ASN A 43 1.23 0.46 1.78
N ARG A 44 0.35 -0.54 1.90
CA ARG A 44 -0.91 -0.39 2.63
C ARG A 44 -0.67 -0.47 4.12
N ALA A 45 -1.14 0.53 4.87
CA ALA A 45 -1.03 0.57 6.33
C ALA A 45 -2.39 0.43 7.04
N GLY A 46 -3.50 0.56 6.33
CA GLY A 46 -4.86 0.44 6.87
C GLY A 46 -5.92 0.78 5.82
N PHE A 47 -7.19 0.89 6.24
CA PHE A 47 -8.25 1.41 5.38
C PHE A 47 -8.02 2.89 5.10
N GLY A 48 -7.91 3.29 3.83
CA GLY A 48 -7.61 4.67 3.42
C GLY A 48 -6.22 5.15 3.81
N CYS A 49 -5.34 4.25 4.27
CA CYS A 49 -4.01 4.61 4.75
C CYS A 49 -2.94 3.94 3.89
N ARG A 50 -2.02 4.77 3.40
CA ARG A 50 -0.91 4.40 2.53
C ARG A 50 0.40 5.01 3.04
N VAL A 51 1.47 4.27 2.88
CA VAL A 51 2.85 4.73 3.09
C VAL A 51 3.51 4.81 1.72
N TYR A 52 3.82 6.02 1.30
CA TYR A 52 4.53 6.30 0.06
C TYR A 52 6.02 6.44 0.35
N ARG A 53 6.85 5.67 -0.35
CA ARG A 53 8.30 5.75 -0.26
C ARG A 53 8.87 6.26 -1.57
N ASP A 54 9.50 7.43 -1.51
CA ASP A 54 10.24 8.02 -2.61
C ASP A 54 11.72 7.61 -2.54
N PRO A 55 12.25 6.85 -3.53
CA PRO A 55 13.63 6.38 -3.54
C PRO A 55 14.68 7.50 -3.48
N ARG A 56 14.32 8.74 -3.82
CA ARG A 56 15.24 9.88 -3.75
C ARG A 56 15.64 10.24 -2.32
N PHE A 57 14.75 9.99 -1.34
CA PHE A 57 15.07 10.22 0.07
C PHE A 57 15.99 9.14 0.65
N ASP A 58 16.02 7.94 0.06
CA ASP A 58 16.97 6.90 0.48
C ASP A 58 18.43 7.37 0.30
N GLN A 59 18.69 8.19 -0.73
CA GLN A 59 20.02 8.75 -1.02
C GLN A 59 20.47 9.78 0.03
N LEU A 60 19.53 10.51 0.65
CA LEU A 60 19.84 11.47 1.71
C LEU A 60 20.26 10.80 3.02
N THR A 61 19.97 9.51 3.15
CA THR A 61 20.31 8.72 4.34
C THR A 61 21.67 8.03 4.19
N LEU A 62 22.26 8.06 2.99
CA LEU A 62 23.60 7.54 2.76
C LEU A 62 24.62 8.56 3.29
N PRO A 63 25.59 8.14 4.12
CA PRO A 63 26.70 9.02 4.47
C PRO A 63 27.41 9.43 3.18
N ALA A 64 27.66 10.73 3.01
CA ALA A 64 28.39 11.24 1.86
C ALA A 64 29.70 10.45 1.73
N LYS A 65 29.94 9.85 0.57
CA LYS A 65 31.26 9.31 0.24
C LYS A 65 32.21 10.51 0.19
N VAL A 66 32.93 10.74 1.28
CA VAL A 66 34.10 11.63 1.28
C VAL A 66 35.05 11.06 0.24
N ALA A 67 35.29 11.81 -0.84
CA ALA A 67 36.36 11.48 -1.76
C ALA A 67 37.65 11.56 -0.95
N GLU A 68 38.28 10.41 -0.74
CA GLU A 68 39.58 10.31 -0.11
C GLU A 68 40.54 11.16 -0.96
N GLU A 69 40.98 12.30 -0.42
CA GLU A 69 41.96 13.15 -1.08
C GLU A 69 43.23 12.32 -1.30
N VAL A 70 43.57 12.10 -2.56
CA VAL A 70 44.80 11.41 -2.97
C VAL A 70 45.97 12.32 -2.60
N SER A 71 46.77 11.86 -1.63
CA SER A 71 48.01 12.50 -1.17
C SER A 71 49.09 12.58 -2.25
#